data_AF-A0A9X0CUU1-F1
#
_entry.id   AF-A0A9X0CUU1-F1
#
_cell.length_a   1.000
_cell.length_b   1.000
_cell.length_c   1.000
_cell.angle_alpha   90.00
_cell.angle_beta   90.00
_cell.angle_gamma   90.00
#
_symmetry.space_group_name_H-M   'P 1'
#
loop_
_entity.id
_entity.type
_entity.pdbx_description
1 polymer ?
#
loop_
_entity_poly.entity_id
_entity_poly.type
_entity_poly.pdbx_seq_one_letter_code
_entity_poly.pdbx_strand_id
1 'polypeptide(L)'
;MAIGHGLISILRGCSVCNDAKPVCLRNEFSDIVLVIAYNYPFYSSVPSLTALYKNAFPTIMFCGPQKTRNHSVETLHIHKGYYSYTCVSRAMEKHPGYAGYLLINDDVMLNYWNLVGMDREKIWEGPKGTISFLNYSLPSNWYWWNSTWE
;
A
#
# COMPACT_ATOMS: atom_id res chain seq x y z
N MET A 1 -3.56 -57.82 -24.39
CA MET A 1 -2.46 -57.12 -23.68
C MET A 1 -1.98 -56.06 -24.66
N ALA A 2 -2.24 -54.77 -24.52
CA ALA A 2 -2.32 -53.93 -23.33
C ALA A 2 -3.61 -53.08 -23.26
N ILE A 3 -4.01 -52.75 -22.04
CA ILE A 3 -5.13 -51.87 -21.69
C ILE A 3 -4.52 -50.51 -21.34
N GLY A 4 -4.83 -49.48 -22.13
CA GLY A 4 -4.45 -48.10 -21.84
C GLY A 4 -5.55 -47.41 -21.06
N HIS A 5 -5.32 -47.21 -19.76
CA HIS A 5 -6.19 -46.47 -18.86
C HIS A 5 -6.21 -44.97 -19.20
N GLY A 6 -7.38 -44.37 -18.95
CA GLY A 6 -7.73 -43.02 -19.38
C GLY A 6 -7.07 -41.87 -18.64
N LEU A 7 -7.30 -40.69 -19.20
CA LEU A 7 -7.42 -39.44 -18.46
C LEU A 7 -8.47 -38.59 -19.18
N ILE A 8 -9.69 -38.61 -18.64
CA ILE A 8 -10.75 -37.68 -19.01
C ILE A 8 -10.29 -36.30 -18.51
N SER A 9 -9.84 -35.46 -19.42
CA SER A 9 -9.59 -34.05 -19.14
C SER A 9 -10.94 -33.36 -18.90
N ILE A 10 -11.34 -33.22 -17.64
CA ILE A 10 -12.42 -32.31 -17.24
C ILE A 10 -11.77 -30.94 -16.99
N LEU A 11 -11.29 -30.31 -18.05
CA LEU A 11 -11.13 -28.86 -18.03
C LEU A 11 -12.50 -28.28 -18.38
N ARG A 12 -13.29 -27.99 -17.34
CA ARG A 12 -14.39 -27.02 -17.44
C ARG A 12 -13.77 -25.69 -17.90
N GLY A 13 -13.89 -25.39 -19.20
CA GLY A 13 -13.56 -24.08 -19.73
C GLY A 13 -14.39 -23.02 -19.01
N CYS A 14 -13.71 -22.07 -18.35
CA CYS A 14 -14.34 -20.86 -17.88
C CYS A 14 -14.67 -20.01 -19.11
N SER A 15 -15.96 -19.87 -19.47
CA SER A 15 -16.40 -19.04 -20.58
C SER A 15 -16.36 -17.52 -20.27
N VAL A 16 -15.66 -17.13 -19.19
CA VAL A 16 -15.47 -15.72 -18.78
C VAL A 16 -14.00 -15.51 -18.37
N CYS A 17 -13.08 -15.95 -19.21
CA CYS A 17 -11.77 -15.34 -19.28
C CYS A 17 -11.69 -14.64 -20.63
N ASN A 18 -12.44 -13.54 -20.79
CA ASN A 18 -12.15 -12.61 -21.88
C ASN A 18 -10.66 -12.26 -21.79
N ASP A 19 -9.98 -12.26 -22.94
CA ASP A 19 -8.57 -11.92 -23.16
C ASP A 19 -8.19 -10.52 -22.64
N ALA A 20 -8.27 -10.30 -21.33
CA ALA A 20 -7.61 -9.20 -20.69
C ALA A 20 -6.13 -9.56 -20.68
N LYS A 21 -5.38 -9.02 -21.65
CA LYS A 21 -3.91 -9.02 -21.58
C LYS A 21 -3.51 -8.60 -20.16
N PRO A 22 -2.60 -9.32 -19.48
CA PRO A 22 -2.13 -8.91 -18.18
C PRO A 22 -1.59 -7.48 -18.28
N VAL A 23 -2.23 -6.55 -17.56
CA VAL A 23 -1.79 -5.16 -17.55
C VAL A 23 -0.45 -5.13 -16.81
N CYS A 24 0.62 -4.76 -17.51
CA CYS A 24 1.92 -4.59 -16.91
C CYS A 24 1.93 -3.27 -16.14
N LEU A 25 1.84 -3.34 -14.81
CA LEU A 25 1.83 -2.16 -13.93
C LEU A 25 3.23 -1.65 -13.56
N ARG A 26 4.24 -2.09 -14.31
CA ARG A 26 5.62 -1.68 -14.06
C ARG A 26 5.78 -0.21 -14.40
N ASN A 27 6.28 0.58 -13.46
CA ASN A 27 6.50 2.02 -13.54
C ASN A 27 5.23 2.86 -13.75
N GLU A 28 4.05 2.29 -13.46
CA GLU A 28 2.75 2.98 -13.59
C GLU A 28 2.68 4.29 -12.76
N PHE A 29 3.43 4.34 -11.67
CA PHE A 29 3.55 5.49 -10.78
C PHE A 29 4.99 6.02 -10.72
N SER A 30 5.68 6.01 -11.87
CA SER A 30 7.07 6.50 -11.97
C SER A 30 7.23 8.00 -11.70
N ASP A 31 6.16 8.77 -11.84
CA ASP A 31 6.08 10.20 -11.54
C ASP A 31 5.59 10.50 -10.12
N ILE A 32 5.38 9.47 -9.29
CA ILE A 32 4.94 9.57 -7.90
C ILE A 32 5.99 8.99 -6.94
N VAL A 33 6.29 9.70 -5.86
CA VAL A 33 7.07 9.13 -4.75
C VAL A 33 6.14 8.39 -3.80
N LEU A 34 6.40 7.11 -3.56
CA LEU A 34 5.72 6.38 -2.49
C LEU A 34 6.41 6.67 -1.16
N VAL A 35 5.67 7.27 -0.22
CA VAL A 35 6.14 7.57 1.13
C VAL A 35 5.52 6.57 2.09
N ILE A 36 6.35 5.76 2.74
CA ILE A 36 5.91 4.77 3.71
C ILE A 36 6.34 5.23 5.10
N ALA A 37 5.35 5.61 5.92
CA ALA A 37 5.56 6.08 7.28
C ALA A 37 5.44 4.94 8.29
N TYR A 38 6.49 4.76 9.08
CA TYR A 38 6.54 3.83 10.19
C TYR A 38 6.10 4.52 11.47
N ASN A 39 4.93 4.15 12.02
CA ASN A 39 4.41 4.75 13.26
C ASN A 39 5.37 4.53 14.46
N TYR A 40 6.08 3.40 14.43
CA TYR A 40 7.04 2.95 15.43
C TYR A 40 8.30 2.42 14.73
N PRO A 41 9.47 2.31 15.40
CA PRO A 41 10.73 1.96 14.75
C PRO A 41 10.87 0.45 14.40
N PHE A 42 9.83 -0.15 13.82
CA PHE A 42 9.78 -1.57 13.41
C PHE A 42 10.19 -1.77 11.96
N TYR A 43 11.44 -1.45 11.63
CA TYR A 43 11.92 -1.37 10.24
C TYR A 43 12.21 -2.72 9.56
N SER A 44 11.91 -3.86 10.20
CA SER A 44 12.20 -5.19 9.63
C SER A 44 11.42 -5.48 8.34
N SER A 45 10.29 -4.81 8.11
CA SER A 45 9.46 -4.96 6.92
C SER A 45 9.95 -4.17 5.70
N VAL A 46 10.95 -3.28 5.84
CA VAL A 46 11.46 -2.44 4.75
C VAL A 46 11.80 -3.23 3.48
N PRO A 47 12.52 -4.36 3.53
CA PRO A 47 12.83 -5.15 2.34
C PRO A 47 11.57 -5.70 1.65
N SER A 48 10.60 -6.17 2.43
CA SER A 48 9.35 -6.75 1.92
C SER A 48 8.48 -5.68 1.26
N LEU A 49 8.31 -4.52 1.91
CA LEU A 49 7.55 -3.39 1.35
C LEU A 49 8.23 -2.84 0.10
N THR A 50 9.56 -2.76 0.10
CA THR A 50 10.33 -2.39 -1.10
C THR A 50 10.07 -3.39 -2.23
N ALA A 51 10.16 -4.69 -1.98
CA ALA A 51 9.92 -5.70 -2.99
C ALA A 51 8.49 -5.66 -3.55
N LEU A 52 7.50 -5.38 -2.71
CA LEU A 52 6.09 -5.29 -3.07
C LEU A 52 5.80 -4.10 -4.00
N TYR A 53 6.34 -2.92 -3.70
CA TYR A 53 5.95 -1.69 -4.38
C TYR A 53 6.94 -1.20 -5.44
N LYS A 54 8.23 -1.59 -5.40
CA LYS A 54 9.29 -1.02 -6.26
C LYS A 54 9.03 -1.14 -7.75
N ASN A 55 8.24 -2.13 -8.17
CA ASN A 55 7.95 -2.33 -9.58
C ASN A 55 6.96 -1.29 -10.10
N ALA A 56 6.03 -0.81 -9.28
CA ALA A 56 5.04 0.19 -9.67
C ALA A 56 5.51 1.61 -9.29
N PHE A 57 6.18 1.74 -8.14
CA PHE A 57 6.76 2.98 -7.61
C PHE A 57 8.29 2.85 -7.55
N PRO A 58 9.02 3.32 -8.57
CA PRO A 58 10.48 3.23 -8.62
C PRO A 58 11.15 3.99 -7.46
N THR A 59 10.51 5.04 -6.96
CA THR A 59 11.01 5.89 -5.88
C THR A 59 10.17 5.68 -4.63
N ILE A 60 10.78 5.07 -3.61
CA ILE A 60 10.16 4.80 -2.32
C ILE A 60 11.00 5.49 -1.25
N MET A 61 10.35 6.28 -0.40
CA MET A 61 10.97 6.89 0.77
C MET A 61 10.34 6.33 2.04
N PHE A 62 11.17 5.76 2.92
CA PHE A 62 10.74 5.35 4.25
C PHE A 62 10.98 6.47 5.26
N CYS A 63 10.04 6.65 6.17
CA CYS A 63 10.07 7.66 7.21
C CYS A 63 9.71 7.04 8.56
N GLY A 64 10.32 7.48 9.65
CA GLY A 64 9.97 6.99 10.99
C GLY A 64 10.62 7.75 12.14
N PRO A 65 10.33 7.36 13.40
CA PRO A 65 10.71 8.15 14.57
C PRO A 65 12.17 7.96 15.02
N GLN A 66 12.91 6.96 14.53
CA GLN A 66 14.27 6.67 14.99
C GLN A 66 15.24 6.41 13.84
N LYS A 67 16.50 6.76 14.07
CA LYS A 67 17.59 6.41 13.15
C LYS A 67 17.85 4.91 13.19
N THR A 68 18.16 4.35 12.04
CA THR A 68 18.64 2.97 11.90
C THR A 68 19.86 2.95 10.98
N ARG A 69 20.74 1.96 11.18
CA ARG A 69 21.90 1.71 10.30
C ARG A 69 21.60 0.69 9.22
N ASN A 70 20.52 -0.09 9.39
CA ASN A 70 20.23 -1.25 8.54
C ASN A 70 19.41 -0.87 7.31
N HIS A 71 18.68 0.24 7.37
CA HIS A 71 17.74 0.67 6.34
C HIS A 71 17.83 2.19 6.13
N SER A 72 17.55 2.64 4.90
CA SER A 72 17.45 4.07 4.60
C SER A 72 16.08 4.59 5.03
N VAL A 73 16.00 5.11 6.26
CA VAL A 73 14.78 5.68 6.85
C VAL A 73 15.04 7.13 7.26
N GLU A 74 14.23 8.05 6.75
CA GLU A 74 14.23 9.45 7.17
C GLU A 74 13.70 9.55 8.61
N THR A 75 14.52 10.09 9.50
CA THR A 75 14.14 10.26 10.90
C THR A 75 13.42 11.59 11.10
N LEU A 76 12.15 11.54 11.45
CA LEU A 76 11.29 12.69 11.70
C LEU A 76 10.48 12.51 12.98
N HIS A 77 10.06 13.62 13.58
CA HIS A 77 9.13 13.58 14.69
C HIS A 77 7.70 13.39 14.18
N ILE A 78 7.24 12.13 14.12
CA ILE A 78 5.92 11.78 13.60
C ILE A 78 4.86 11.53 14.68
N HIS A 79 5.22 11.64 15.97
CA HIS A 79 4.41 11.35 17.15
C HIS A 79 3.43 10.16 16.97
N LYS A 80 3.91 8.91 17.05
CA LYS A 80 3.08 7.70 16.87
C LYS A 80 2.20 7.69 15.59
N GLY A 81 2.61 8.41 14.55
CA GLY A 81 1.88 8.50 13.28
C GLY A 81 1.00 9.73 13.11
N TYR A 82 0.67 10.46 14.19
CA TYR A 82 -0.18 11.67 14.13
C TYR A 82 0.38 12.74 13.18
N TYR A 83 1.70 12.83 13.07
CA TYR A 83 2.38 13.79 12.19
C TYR A 83 3.04 13.10 10.99
N SER A 84 2.50 11.98 10.53
CA SER A 84 2.99 11.26 9.33
C SER A 84 3.00 12.14 8.07
N TYR A 85 2.16 13.17 7.99
CA TYR A 85 2.20 14.16 6.90
C TYR A 85 3.56 14.87 6.78
N THR A 86 4.34 14.99 7.87
CA THR A 86 5.69 15.56 7.82
C THR A 86 6.65 14.74 6.97
N CYS A 87 6.40 13.42 6.85
CA CYS A 87 7.13 12.55 5.94
C CYS A 87 6.91 12.96 4.47
N VAL A 88 5.72 13.45 4.12
CA VAL A 88 5.44 13.96 2.77
C VAL A 88 6.22 15.24 2.51
N SER A 89 6.23 16.18 3.46
CA SER A 89 7.05 17.40 3.34
C SER A 89 8.53 17.09 3.12
N ARG A 90 9.08 16.14 3.88
CA ARG A 90 10.47 15.68 3.68
C ARG A 90 10.67 15.00 2.32
N ALA A 91 9.69 14.25 1.83
CA ALA A 91 9.77 13.64 0.50
C ALA A 91 9.84 14.71 -0.59
N MET A 92 9.05 15.79 -0.46
CA MET A 92 9.05 16.92 -1.39
C MET A 92 10.40 17.64 -1.43
N GLU A 93 11.03 17.82 -0.27
CA GLU A 93 12.37 18.41 -0.16
C GLU A 93 13.45 17.53 -0.83
N LYS A 94 13.38 16.22 -0.62
CA LYS A 94 14.42 15.27 -1.05
C LYS A 94 14.28 14.82 -2.50
N HIS A 95 13.04 14.80 -3.00
CA HIS A 95 12.69 14.29 -4.32
C HIS A 95 11.88 15.34 -5.10
N PRO A 96 12.44 16.54 -5.37
CA PRO A 96 11.73 17.57 -6.12
C PRO A 96 11.46 17.12 -7.56
N GLY A 97 10.40 17.68 -8.18
CA GLY A 97 10.08 17.47 -9.60
C GLY A 97 9.17 16.28 -9.90
N TYR A 98 8.71 15.54 -8.89
CA TYR A 98 7.66 14.52 -9.05
C TYR A 98 6.28 15.17 -9.18
N ALA A 99 5.36 14.51 -9.91
CA ALA A 99 3.99 14.97 -10.09
C ALA A 99 3.14 14.84 -8.82
N GLY A 100 3.54 13.94 -7.90
CA GLY A 100 2.84 13.75 -6.64
C GLY A 100 3.58 12.85 -5.66
N TYR A 101 2.99 12.72 -4.47
CA TYR A 101 3.52 11.96 -3.34
C TYR A 101 2.36 11.18 -2.71
N LEU A 102 2.54 9.87 -2.55
CA LEU A 102 1.52 9.00 -1.97
C LEU A 102 1.98 8.53 -0.59
N LEU A 103 1.28 8.95 0.46
CA LEU A 103 1.55 8.53 1.84
C LEU A 103 0.75 7.28 2.19
N ILE A 104 1.45 6.26 2.69
CA ILE A 104 0.85 5.11 3.38
C ILE A 104 1.60 4.83 4.69
N ASN A 105 0.99 4.08 5.58
CA ASN A 105 1.64 3.60 6.81
C ASN A 105 2.21 2.19 6.60
N ASP A 106 3.13 1.79 7.47
CA ASP A 106 3.82 0.49 7.41
C ASP A 106 2.90 -0.73 7.63
N ASP A 107 1.74 -0.50 8.25
CA ASP A 107 0.68 -1.47 8.51
C ASP A 107 -0.45 -1.44 7.45
N VAL A 108 -0.32 -0.62 6.40
CA VAL A 108 -1.29 -0.53 5.30
C VAL A 108 -0.82 -1.31 4.07
N MET A 109 -1.64 -2.27 3.65
CA MET A 109 -1.47 -2.96 2.37
C MET A 109 -2.29 -2.24 1.29
N LEU A 110 -1.62 -1.53 0.38
CA LEU A 110 -2.26 -0.79 -0.70
C LEU A 110 -2.34 -1.63 -1.98
N ASN A 111 -3.58 -1.87 -2.43
CA ASN A 111 -3.86 -2.44 -3.75
C ASN A 111 -3.73 -1.37 -4.84
N TYR A 112 -2.50 -0.97 -5.15
CA TYR A 112 -2.22 0.18 -6.04
C TYR A 112 -2.81 0.06 -7.44
N TRP A 113 -3.08 -1.16 -7.92
CA TRP A 113 -3.72 -1.38 -9.22
C TRP A 113 -5.13 -0.79 -9.30
N ASN A 114 -5.81 -0.59 -8.17
CA ASN A 114 -7.10 0.08 -8.13
C ASN A 114 -6.98 1.61 -8.31
N LEU A 115 -5.77 2.16 -8.25
CA LEU A 115 -5.50 3.59 -8.45
C LEU A 115 -5.21 3.92 -9.92
N VAL A 116 -5.06 2.91 -10.77
CA VAL A 116 -4.76 3.07 -12.19
C VAL A 116 -5.92 3.75 -12.89
N GLY A 117 -5.63 4.81 -13.65
CA GLY A 117 -6.63 5.58 -14.37
C GLY A 117 -7.51 6.49 -13.49
N MET A 118 -7.27 6.56 -12.18
CA MET A 118 -7.89 7.59 -11.35
C MET A 118 -7.40 8.98 -11.79
N ASP A 119 -8.35 9.88 -12.00
CA ASP A 119 -8.11 11.31 -12.24
C ASP A 119 -7.31 11.95 -11.09
N ARG A 120 -6.05 12.27 -11.37
CA ARG A 120 -5.08 12.79 -10.39
C ARG A 120 -5.30 14.28 -10.08
N GLU A 121 -6.17 14.98 -10.83
CA GLU A 121 -6.46 16.40 -10.65
C GLU A 121 -7.69 16.63 -9.75
N LYS A 122 -8.29 15.55 -9.22
CA LYS A 122 -9.47 15.59 -8.35
C LYS A 122 -9.14 15.14 -6.94
N ILE A 123 -9.89 15.70 -5.98
CA ILE A 123 -9.92 15.21 -4.61
C ILE A 123 -10.77 13.95 -4.58
N TRP A 124 -10.18 12.87 -4.05
CA TRP A 124 -10.87 11.60 -3.83
C TRP A 124 -11.30 11.52 -2.38
N GLU A 125 -12.60 11.37 -2.16
CA GLU A 125 -13.16 11.06 -0.86
C GLU A 125 -13.70 9.63 -0.84
N GLY A 126 -13.46 8.93 0.27
CA GLY A 126 -14.10 7.63 0.49
C GLY A 126 -15.62 7.79 0.68
N PRO A 127 -16.38 6.69 0.64
CA PRO A 127 -17.81 6.73 0.92
C PRO A 127 -18.08 7.39 2.28
N LYS A 128 -18.92 8.44 2.31
CA LYS A 128 -19.34 9.14 3.55
C LYS A 128 -20.38 8.36 4.37
N GLY A 129 -20.35 7.03 4.31
CA GLY A 129 -21.26 6.16 5.05
C GLY A 129 -20.60 5.57 6.29
N THR A 130 -21.40 5.25 7.31
CA THR A 130 -20.93 4.43 8.43
C THR A 130 -20.40 3.11 7.86
N ILE A 131 -19.11 2.83 8.07
CA ILE A 131 -18.53 1.52 7.77
C ILE A 131 -19.19 0.54 8.76
N SER A 132 -20.27 -0.12 8.32
CA SER A 132 -20.90 -1.17 9.10
C SER A 132 -20.03 -2.41 8.99
N PHE A 133 -19.25 -2.67 10.03
CA PHE A 133 -18.59 -3.96 10.18
C PHE A 133 -19.68 -5.01 10.46
N LEU A 134 -20.27 -5.56 9.40
CA LEU A 134 -21.28 -6.62 9.52
C LEU A 134 -20.68 -7.77 10.33
N ASN A 135 -21.27 -8.03 11.50
CA ASN A 135 -20.89 -9.09 12.45
C ASN A 135 -19.53 -8.92 13.16
N TYR A 136 -18.97 -7.72 13.23
CA TYR A 136 -17.78 -7.46 14.07
C TYR A 136 -18.18 -6.66 15.31
N SER A 137 -18.09 -7.27 16.49
CA SER A 137 -18.09 -6.52 17.73
C SER A 137 -16.73 -5.86 17.91
N LEU A 138 -16.72 -4.55 18.18
CA LEU A 138 -15.48 -3.85 18.53
C LEU A 138 -14.85 -4.56 19.73
N PRO A 139 -13.57 -4.99 19.63
CA PRO A 139 -12.89 -5.61 20.75
C PRO A 139 -12.84 -4.63 21.92
N SER A 140 -13.43 -5.02 23.06
CA SER A 140 -13.53 -4.16 24.26
C SER A 140 -12.17 -3.76 24.82
N ASN A 141 -11.09 -4.46 24.43
CA ASN A 141 -9.72 -4.25 24.89
C ASN A 141 -8.89 -3.32 23.98
N TRP A 142 -9.42 -2.85 22.85
CA TRP A 142 -8.69 -1.94 21.97
C TRP A 142 -8.94 -0.48 22.38
N TYR A 143 -8.16 -0.04 23.36
CA TYR A 143 -8.37 1.24 24.06
C TYR A 143 -8.47 2.48 23.15
N TRP A 144 -7.90 2.45 21.95
CA TRP A 144 -7.91 3.59 21.02
C TRP A 144 -9.25 3.79 20.30
N TRP A 145 -10.07 2.75 20.13
CA TRP A 145 -11.43 2.88 19.58
C TRP A 145 -12.43 3.50 20.54
N ASN A 146 -12.09 3.56 21.83
CA ASN A 146 -12.90 4.17 22.87
C ASN A 146 -12.29 5.50 23.36
N SER A 147 -11.34 6.05 22.60
CA SER A 147 -10.67 7.28 22.96
C SER A 147 -11.47 8.48 22.47
N THR A 148 -11.58 9.53 23.28
CA THR A 148 -12.35 10.75 22.98
C THR A 148 -11.64 11.68 21.99
N TRP A 149 -10.77 11.14 21.14
CA TRP A 149 -9.92 11.91 20.23
C TRP A 149 -10.46 11.91 18.79
N GLU A 150 -11.76 11.67 18.63
CA GLU A 150 -12.54 11.99 17.43
C GLU A 150 -13.30 13.31 17.61
#